data_AF-A0A822EQ10-F1
#
_entry.id   AF-A0A822EQ10-F1
#
_cell.length_a   1.000
_cell.length_b   1.000
_cell.length_c   1.000
_cell.angle_alpha   90.00
_cell.angle_beta   90.00
_cell.angle_gamma   90.00
#
_symmetry.space_group_name_H-M   'P 1'
#
loop_
_entity.id
_entity.type
_entity.pdbx_description
1 polymer ?
#
loop_
_entity_poly.entity_id
_entity_poly.type
_entity_poly.pdbx_seq_one_letter_code
_entity_poly.pdbx_strand_id
1 'polypeptide(L)'
;MNTEKFRFYIKVRTALNIEARTIHDKLHTVFGDEAPSYRTVARWTQWFREGRKEIEDEERSGRPVTETILDNIEEIRSIVNDDLHMTIAELQEHTGLSYGTVH
;
A
#
# COMPACT_ATOMS: atom_id res chain seq x y z
N MET A 1 12.19 -2.48 0.56
CA MET A 1 13.28 -1.77 1.29
C MET A 1 13.00 -1.97 2.78
N ASN A 2 13.94 -2.58 3.52
CA ASN A 2 13.81 -3.13 4.87
C ASN A 2 13.40 -2.10 5.95
N THR A 3 12.17 -1.62 5.93
CA THR A 3 11.61 -0.67 6.92
C THR A 3 11.05 -1.36 8.15
N GLU A 4 10.71 -2.65 8.04
CA GLU A 4 10.20 -3.48 9.13
C GLU A 4 11.19 -3.59 10.30
N LYS A 5 12.50 -3.76 10.02
CA LYS A 5 13.54 -3.81 11.06
C LYS A 5 13.53 -2.56 11.96
N PHE A 6 13.29 -1.39 11.36
CA PHE A 6 13.23 -0.13 12.09
C PHE A 6 11.94 -0.02 12.89
N ARG A 7 10.80 -0.42 12.32
CA ARG A 7 9.51 -0.39 13.03
C ARG A 7 9.47 -1.36 14.20
N PHE A 8 10.02 -2.56 14.04
CA PHE A 8 10.18 -3.52 15.13
C PHE A 8 11.05 -2.94 16.24
N TYR A 9 12.19 -2.34 15.90
CA TYR A 9 13.04 -1.67 16.87
C TYR A 9 12.30 -0.54 17.62
N ILE A 10 11.59 0.33 16.88
CA ILE A 10 10.79 1.42 17.46
C ILE A 10 9.71 0.87 18.39
N LYS A 11 9.02 -0.21 18.01
CA LYS A 11 7.99 -0.87 18.83
C LYS A 11 8.55 -1.34 20.17
N VAL A 12 9.63 -2.13 20.13
CA VAL A 12 10.27 -2.67 21.34
C VAL A 12 10.74 -1.53 22.25
N ARG A 13 11.37 -0.49 21.69
CA ARG A 13 11.86 0.65 22.49
C ARG A 13 10.73 1.50 23.06
N THR A 14 9.63 1.65 22.34
CA THR A 14 8.44 2.36 22.83
C THR A 14 7.78 1.61 23.98
N ALA A 15 7.69 0.28 23.90
CA ALA A 15 7.19 -0.57 25.00
C ALA A 15 8.07 -0.48 26.27
N LEU A 16 9.35 -0.13 26.11
CA LEU A 16 10.28 0.18 27.20
C LEU A 16 10.19 1.64 27.68
N ASN A 17 9.18 2.41 27.26
CA ASN A 17 8.98 3.83 27.58
C ASN A 17 10.16 4.74 27.19
N ILE A 18 10.92 4.38 26.16
CA ILE A 18 11.99 5.23 25.64
C ILE A 18 11.39 6.31 24.73
N GLU A 19 11.91 7.53 24.84
CA GLU A 19 11.47 8.66 24.02
C GLU A 19 11.87 8.51 22.54
N ALA A 20 11.02 9.04 21.66
CA ALA A 20 11.22 9.02 20.21
C ALA A 20 12.56 9.63 19.77
N ARG A 21 13.01 10.69 20.46
CA ARG A 21 14.31 11.32 20.21
C ARG A 21 15.46 10.36 20.45
N THR A 22 15.50 9.70 21.61
CA THR A 22 16.54 8.71 21.92
C THR A 22 16.50 7.52 20.96
N ILE A 23 15.31 7.09 20.53
CA ILE A 23 15.15 6.02 19.54
C ILE A 23 15.77 6.44 18.20
N HIS A 24 15.44 7.64 17.73
CA HIS A 24 15.97 8.21 16.49
C HIS A 24 17.49 8.34 16.55
N ASP A 25 18.04 8.92 17.63
CA ASP A 25 19.48 9.13 17.75
C ASP A 25 20.24 7.81 17.69
N LYS A 26 19.75 6.76 18.38
CA LYS A 26 20.34 5.41 18.30
C LYS A 26 20.25 4.81 16.90
N LEU A 27 19.13 5.00 16.21
CA LEU A 27 18.98 4.52 14.83
C LEU A 27 19.94 5.27 13.89
N HIS A 28 20.06 6.59 14.03
CA HIS A 28 20.96 7.40 13.22
C HIS A 28 22.43 7.10 13.52
N THR A 29 22.81 6.83 14.76
CA THR A 29 24.17 6.42 15.12
C THR A 29 24.58 5.11 14.44
N VAL A 30 23.66 4.16 14.27
CA VAL A 30 23.97 2.84 13.69
C VAL A 30 23.83 2.83 12.17
N PHE A 31 22.82 3.51 11.62
CA PHE A 31 22.43 3.39 10.22
C PHE A 31 22.64 4.67 9.38
N GLY A 32 23.00 5.80 10.00
CA GLY A 32 23.23 7.06 9.29
C GLY A 32 22.06 7.46 8.39
N ASP A 33 22.34 7.68 7.11
CA ASP A 33 21.35 8.09 6.10
C ASP A 33 20.32 7.01 5.76
N GLU A 34 20.59 5.73 6.08
CA GLU A 34 19.59 4.67 5.94
C GLU A 34 18.56 4.67 7.08
N ALA A 35 18.80 5.43 8.15
CA ALA A 35 17.90 5.51 9.28
C ALA A 35 16.59 6.23 8.89
N PRO A 36 15.44 5.83 9.47
CA PRO A 36 14.20 6.56 9.28
C PRO A 36 14.30 7.97 9.88
N SER A 37 13.70 8.94 9.20
CA SER A 37 13.63 10.32 9.70
C SER A 37 13.00 10.38 11.10
N TYR A 38 13.37 11.41 11.87
CA TYR A 38 12.77 11.67 13.18
C TYR A 38 11.23 11.72 13.13
N ARG A 39 10.65 12.33 12.08
CA ARG A 39 9.19 12.39 11.89
C ARG A 39 8.58 10.99 11.78
N THR A 40 9.23 10.09 11.04
CA THR A 40 8.80 8.70 10.91
C THR A 40 8.87 7.98 12.25
N VAL A 41 9.98 8.13 12.99
CA VAL A 41 10.14 7.54 14.32
C VAL A 41 9.04 8.04 15.27
N ALA A 42 8.84 9.34 15.36
CA ALA A 42 7.82 9.95 16.23
C ALA A 42 6.41 9.43 15.93
N ARG A 43 6.03 9.34 14.65
CA ARG A 43 4.72 8.81 14.25
C ARG A 43 4.54 7.36 14.68
N TRP A 44 5.53 6.51 14.47
CA TRP A 44 5.46 5.10 14.89
C TRP A 44 5.42 4.97 16.41
N THR A 45 6.21 5.76 17.15
CA THR A 45 6.14 5.75 18.62
C THR A 45 4.76 6.15 19.13
N GLN A 46 4.09 7.11 18.48
CA GLN A 46 2.73 7.52 18.84
C GLN A 46 1.74 6.38 18.60
N TRP A 47 1.75 5.77 17.41
CA TRP A 47 0.87 4.64 17.10
C TRP A 47 1.05 3.44 18.05
N PHE A 48 2.30 3.13 18.44
CA PHE A 48 2.55 2.05 19.39
C PHE A 48 2.06 2.39 20.81
N ARG A 49 2.13 3.66 21.22
CA ARG A 49 1.53 4.11 22.49
C ARG A 49 0.00 4.05 22.46
N GLU A 50 -0.60 4.31 21.31
CA GLU A 50 -2.05 4.21 21.07
C GLU A 50 -2.53 2.75 20.93
N GLY A 51 -1.64 1.76 21.04
CA GLY A 51 -2.00 0.35 21.09
C GLY A 51 -1.99 -0.37 19.74
N ARG A 52 -1.44 0.23 18.68
CA ARG A 52 -1.22 -0.45 17.40
C ARG A 52 -0.29 -1.65 17.61
N LYS A 53 -0.72 -2.85 17.19
CA LYS A 53 0.08 -4.08 17.34
C LYS A 53 0.87 -4.44 16.08
N GLU A 54 0.40 -4.02 14.92
CA GLU A 54 0.99 -4.38 13.63
C GLU A 54 2.22 -3.52 13.32
N ILE A 55 3.24 -4.18 12.76
CA ILE A 55 4.51 -3.57 12.34
C ILE A 55 4.51 -3.34 10.83
N GLU A 56 3.71 -4.15 10.12
CA GLU A 56 3.49 -4.04 8.69
C GLU A 56 2.68 -2.79 8.36
N ASP A 57 2.81 -2.32 7.13
CA ASP A 57 1.86 -1.34 6.61
C ASP A 57 0.49 -2.03 6.56
N GLU A 58 -0.55 -1.32 7.00
CA GLU A 58 -1.92 -1.70 6.62
C GLU A 58 -1.95 -1.90 5.10
N GLU A 59 -2.79 -2.83 4.64
CA GLU A 59 -3.04 -2.99 3.21
C GLU A 59 -3.28 -1.61 2.62
N ARG A 60 -2.37 -1.18 1.74
CA ARG A 60 -2.53 0.10 1.09
C ARG A 60 -3.82 0.00 0.31
N SER A 61 -4.78 0.83 0.66
CA SER A 61 -5.93 1.10 -0.19
C SER A 61 -5.44 1.77 -1.48
N GLY A 62 -4.88 0.97 -2.38
CA GLY A 62 -4.91 1.22 -3.81
C GLY A 62 -6.24 0.75 -4.36
N ARG A 63 -6.57 1.12 -5.59
CA ARG A 63 -7.76 0.59 -6.28
C ARG A 63 -7.65 -0.94 -6.24
N PRO A 64 -8.64 -1.68 -5.70
CA PRO A 64 -8.67 -3.13 -5.86
C PRO A 64 -8.79 -3.40 -7.36
N VAL A 65 -7.68 -3.85 -7.94
CA VAL A 65 -7.54 -4.15 -9.37
C VAL A 65 -8.07 -5.55 -9.64
N THR A 66 -8.12 -6.43 -8.65
CA THR A 66 -8.28 -7.86 -8.94
C THR A 66 -9.72 -8.27 -9.25
N GLU A 67 -10.69 -7.91 -8.41
CA GLU A 67 -12.08 -8.37 -8.60
C GLU A 67 -12.78 -7.62 -9.73
N THR A 68 -12.73 -6.28 -9.72
CA THR A 68 -13.37 -5.47 -10.76
C THR A 68 -12.76 -5.67 -12.15
N ILE A 69 -11.46 -5.97 -12.26
CA ILE A 69 -10.86 -6.25 -13.58
C ILE A 69 -11.20 -7.64 -14.06
N LEU A 70 -11.29 -8.65 -13.18
CA LEU A 70 -11.71 -9.98 -13.61
C LEU A 70 -13.14 -9.96 -14.16
N ASP A 71 -14.06 -9.30 -13.45
CA ASP A 71 -15.46 -9.14 -13.92
C ASP A 71 -15.50 -8.39 -15.27
N ASN A 72 -14.77 -7.28 -15.39
CA ASN A 72 -14.70 -6.52 -16.64
C ASN A 72 -14.05 -7.32 -17.79
N ILE A 73 -13.04 -8.15 -17.51
CA ILE A 73 -12.38 -9.00 -18.51
C ILE A 73 -13.35 -10.09 -18.98
N GLU A 74 -14.11 -10.72 -18.07
CA GLU A 74 -15.09 -11.73 -18.44
C GLU A 74 -16.23 -11.12 -19.27
N GLU A 75 -16.71 -9.94 -18.91
CA GLU A 75 -17.72 -9.20 -19.67
C GLU A 75 -17.24 -8.87 -21.08
N ILE A 76 -16.05 -8.25 -21.22
CA ILE A 76 -15.46 -7.94 -22.53
C ILE A 76 -15.24 -9.23 -23.34
N ARG A 77 -14.77 -10.31 -22.72
CA ARG A 77 -14.56 -11.60 -23.39
C ARG A 77 -15.87 -12.21 -23.89
N SER A 78 -16.96 -12.10 -23.13
CA SER A 78 -18.28 -12.56 -23.58
C SER A 78 -18.73 -11.80 -24.82
N ILE A 79 -18.62 -10.47 -24.79
CA ILE A 79 -19.07 -9.61 -25.88
C ILE A 79 -18.25 -9.85 -27.16
N VAL A 80 -16.93 -9.97 -27.05
CA VAL A 80 -16.04 -10.23 -28.20
C VAL A 80 -16.26 -11.64 -28.78
N ASN A 81 -16.59 -12.63 -27.94
CA ASN A 81 -16.93 -13.97 -28.42
C ASN A 81 -18.27 -14.00 -29.17
N ASP A 82 -19.22 -13.16 -28.78
CA ASP A 82 -20.52 -13.05 -29.44
C ASP A 82 -20.42 -12.29 -30.78
N ASP A 83 -19.56 -11.27 -30.88
CA ASP A 83 -19.27 -10.57 -32.13
C ASP A 83 -17.80 -10.13 -32.25
N LEU A 84 -17.06 -10.82 -33.13
CA LEU A 84 -15.65 -10.54 -33.42
C LEU A 84 -15.42 -9.25 -34.22
N HIS A 85 -16.47 -8.64 -34.77
CA HIS A 85 -16.37 -7.38 -35.54
C HIS A 85 -16.65 -6.14 -34.70
N MET A 86 -16.91 -6.31 -33.40
CA MET A 86 -17.22 -5.19 -32.50
C MET A 86 -16.01 -4.26 -32.31
N THR A 87 -16.26 -2.96 -32.45
CA THR A 87 -15.25 -1.94 -32.29
C THR A 87 -15.04 -1.56 -30.83
N ILE A 88 -13.88 -0.94 -30.53
CA ILE A 88 -13.57 -0.47 -29.16
C ILE A 88 -14.63 0.54 -28.68
N ALA A 89 -15.14 1.39 -29.56
CA ALA A 89 -16.17 2.38 -29.20
C ALA A 89 -17.48 1.71 -28.77
N GLU A 90 -17.90 0.66 -29.47
CA GLU A 90 -19.10 -0.12 -29.15
C GLU A 90 -18.91 -0.92 -27.84
N LEU A 91 -17.73 -1.48 -27.62
CA LEU A 91 -17.39 -2.16 -26.36
C LEU A 91 -17.45 -1.21 -25.15
N GLN A 92 -16.99 0.04 -25.32
CA GLN A 92 -17.10 1.05 -24.28
C GLN A 92 -18.55 1.45 -24.00
N GLU A 93 -19.40 1.53 -25.03
CA GLU A 93 -20.82 1.82 -24.87
C GLU A 93 -21.56 0.68 -24.17
N HIS A 94 -21.21 -0.58 -24.48
CA HIS A 94 -21.81 -1.77 -23.87
C HIS A 94 -21.40 -1.98 -22.41
N THR A 95 -20.12 -1.79 -22.08
CA THR A 95 -19.56 -2.07 -20.75
C THR A 95 -19.52 -0.84 -19.83
N GLY A 96 -19.67 0.37 -20.39
CA GLY A 96 -19.48 1.63 -19.65
C GLY A 96 -18.04 1.88 -19.22
N LEU A 97 -17.07 1.09 -19.71
CA LEU A 97 -15.67 1.17 -19.34
C LEU A 97 -14.92 2.24 -20.12
N SER A 98 -13.85 2.75 -19.52
CA SER A 98 -13.01 3.74 -20.19
C SER A 98 -12.17 3.08 -21.30
N TYR A 99 -11.79 3.87 -22.31
CA TYR A 99 -10.94 3.41 -23.41
C TYR A 99 -9.68 2.68 -22.91
N GLY A 100 -9.00 3.22 -21.89
CA GLY A 100 -7.80 2.61 -21.33
C GLY A 100 -8.03 1.32 -20.52
N THR A 101 -9.29 0.92 -20.32
CA THR A 101 -9.66 -0.37 -19.71
C THR A 101 -10.04 -1.40 -20.80
N VAL A 102 -10.54 -0.93 -21.95
CA VAL A 102 -11.00 -1.77 -23.08
C VAL A 102 -9.89 -2.01 -24.13
N HIS A 103 -8.97 -1.05 -24.31
CA HIS A 103 -7.83 -1.11 -25.22
C HIS A 103 -6.64 -1.87 -24.63
#